data_AF-A0A1Y6C361-F1
#
_entry.id   AF-A0A1Y6C361-F1
#
_cell.length_a   1.000
_cell.length_b   1.000
_cell.length_c   1.000
_cell.angle_alpha   90.00
_cell.angle_beta   90.00
_cell.angle_gamma   90.00
#
_symmetry.space_group_name_H-M   'P 1'
#
loop_
_entity.id
_entity.type
_entity.pdbx_description
1 polymer ?
#
loop_
_entity_poly.entity_id
_entity_poly.type
_entity_poly.pdbx_seq_one_letter_code
_entity_poly.pdbx_strand_id
1 'polypeptide(L)'
;MNFRVLLSSCLFLLVAALSEVRLQARDKADKLELLPIDQSPKPSEWQLFMKLAIEDREAFWKYHKNRGKTLGDWAWEWRLAWVRVCGRSERLYCGEILERSLQDPAVVVRAEAATTIGTRFEGTGYKKAADLLVAAYLNPENHRNRKPLWVQFRILEAMKKIGGQDLMTKGTMLARQDPATLSYWKKLNKI
;
A
#
# COMPACT_ATOMS: atom_id res chain seq x y z
N MET A 1 -57.91 -11.94 14.08
CA MET A 1 -56.46 -12.08 14.33
C MET A 1 -55.77 -10.79 13.87
N ASN A 2 -55.12 -10.08 14.79
CA ASN A 2 -54.62 -8.71 14.61
C ASN A 2 -53.26 -8.66 13.89
N PHE A 3 -53.26 -8.51 12.57
CA PHE A 3 -52.05 -8.37 11.74
C PHE A 3 -51.26 -7.07 11.98
N ARG A 4 -51.89 -6.03 12.55
CA ARG A 4 -51.25 -4.72 12.79
C ARG A 4 -50.24 -4.70 13.94
N VAL A 5 -50.33 -5.64 14.89
CA VAL A 5 -49.41 -5.66 16.06
C VAL A 5 -48.05 -6.27 15.70
N LEU A 6 -48.00 -7.20 14.75
CA LEU A 6 -46.76 -7.87 14.33
C LEU A 6 -45.83 -6.97 13.49
N LEU A 7 -46.38 -6.04 12.71
CA LEU A 7 -45.59 -5.13 11.86
C LEU A 7 -44.84 -4.05 12.66
N SER A 8 -45.38 -3.62 13.80
CA SER A 8 -44.74 -2.60 14.64
C SER A 8 -43.50 -3.15 15.36
N SER A 9 -43.57 -4.36 15.89
CA SER A 9 -42.48 -5.00 16.64
C SER A 9 -41.23 -5.24 15.79
N CYS A 10 -41.41 -5.62 14.52
CA CYS A 10 -40.29 -5.79 13.59
C CYS A 10 -39.60 -4.47 13.26
N LEU A 11 -40.34 -3.35 13.17
CA LEU A 11 -39.76 -2.05 12.84
C LEU A 11 -38.89 -1.52 13.99
N PHE A 12 -39.32 -1.69 15.24
CA PHE A 12 -38.54 -1.30 16.42
C PHE A 12 -37.25 -2.11 16.57
N LEU A 13 -37.30 -3.42 16.34
CA LEU A 13 -36.10 -4.26 16.37
C LEU A 13 -35.10 -3.88 15.27
N LEU A 14 -35.58 -3.52 14.08
CA LEU A 14 -34.71 -3.08 12.97
C LEU A 14 -34.02 -1.74 13.28
N VAL A 15 -34.73 -0.78 13.85
CA VAL A 15 -34.17 0.52 14.25
C VAL A 15 -33.16 0.38 15.39
N ALA A 16 -33.45 -0.47 16.39
CA ALA A 16 -32.52 -0.74 17.49
C ALA A 16 -31.23 -1.40 16.99
N ALA A 17 -31.34 -2.42 16.14
CA ALA A 17 -30.19 -3.08 15.53
C ALA A 17 -29.35 -2.11 14.68
N LEU A 18 -29.98 -1.23 13.89
CA LEU A 18 -29.28 -0.19 13.13
C LEU A 18 -28.59 0.85 14.03
N SER A 19 -29.14 1.12 15.21
CA SER A 19 -28.58 2.07 16.18
C SER A 19 -27.34 1.51 16.88
N GLU A 20 -27.39 0.24 17.30
CA GLU A 20 -26.24 -0.46 17.90
C GLU A 20 -25.07 -0.59 16.91
N VAL A 21 -25.36 -0.94 15.65
CA VAL A 21 -24.34 -1.01 14.59
C VAL A 21 -23.69 0.36 14.36
N ARG A 22 -24.47 1.45 14.39
CA ARG A 22 -23.93 2.82 14.28
C ARG A 22 -23.07 3.22 15.47
N LEU A 23 -23.46 2.87 16.71
CA LEU A 23 -22.65 3.17 17.89
C LEU A 23 -21.31 2.44 17.86
N GLN A 24 -21.31 1.15 17.51
CA GLN A 24 -20.08 0.36 17.42
C GLN A 24 -19.14 0.85 16.31
N ALA A 25 -19.68 1.34 15.18
CA ALA A 25 -18.88 1.94 14.12
C ALA A 25 -18.22 3.24 14.57
N ARG A 26 -18.94 4.06 15.36
CA ARG A 26 -18.44 5.34 15.88
C ARG A 26 -17.30 5.13 16.90
N ASP A 27 -17.50 4.22 17.85
CA ASP A 27 -16.46 3.88 18.85
C ASP A 27 -15.16 3.33 18.21
N LYS A 28 -15.27 2.66 17.06
CA LYS A 28 -14.10 2.18 16.30
C LYS A 28 -13.38 3.32 15.60
N ALA A 29 -14.11 4.24 14.97
CA ALA A 29 -13.53 5.41 14.31
C ALA A 29 -12.77 6.28 15.32
N ASP A 30 -13.36 6.55 16.49
CA ASP A 30 -12.74 7.37 17.54
C ASP A 30 -11.43 6.75 18.05
N LYS A 31 -11.33 5.42 18.11
CA LYS A 31 -10.08 4.73 18.51
C LYS A 31 -8.98 4.80 17.45
N LEU A 32 -9.33 4.89 16.17
CA LEU A 32 -8.36 4.99 15.08
C LEU A 32 -7.75 6.37 14.99
N GLU A 33 -8.57 7.40 15.19
CA GLU A 33 -8.13 8.81 15.21
C GLU A 33 -7.06 9.11 16.27
N LEU A 34 -6.99 8.27 17.31
CA LEU A 34 -6.07 8.41 18.44
C LEU A 34 -4.77 7.61 18.29
N LEU A 35 -4.57 6.85 17.20
CA LEU A 35 -3.33 6.10 17.02
C LEU A 35 -2.13 7.06 16.83
N PRO A 36 -1.03 6.88 17.57
CA PRO A 36 0.16 7.72 17.42
C PRO A 36 0.89 7.37 16.12
N ILE A 37 0.58 8.10 15.05
CA ILE A 37 1.16 7.86 13.71
C ILE A 37 2.66 8.13 13.63
N ASP A 38 3.20 8.96 14.53
CA ASP A 38 4.61 9.37 14.60
C ASP A 38 5.48 8.39 15.39
N GLN A 39 4.87 7.38 16.00
CA GLN A 39 5.55 6.34 16.76
C GLN A 39 5.36 4.97 16.11
N SER A 40 6.31 4.07 16.35
CA SER A 40 6.17 2.68 15.93
C SER A 40 4.90 2.08 16.57
N PRO A 41 3.99 1.49 15.77
CA PRO A 41 2.78 0.86 16.29
C PRO A 41 3.11 -0.32 17.19
N LYS A 42 2.30 -0.49 18.24
CA LYS A 42 2.25 -1.75 18.99
C LYS A 42 1.76 -2.88 18.07
N PRO A 43 2.13 -4.15 18.33
CA PRO A 43 1.65 -5.28 17.54
C PRO A 43 0.11 -5.35 17.40
N SER A 44 -0.64 -5.00 18.44
CA SER A 44 -2.11 -4.95 18.41
C SER A 44 -2.66 -3.85 17.49
N GLU A 45 -2.01 -2.69 17.46
CA GLU A 45 -2.40 -1.54 16.62
C GLU A 45 -2.12 -1.84 15.15
N TRP A 46 -0.96 -2.45 14.88
CA TRP A 46 -0.63 -2.97 13.54
C TRP A 46 -1.68 -3.96 13.05
N GLN A 47 -1.97 -4.98 13.85
CA GLN A 47 -2.96 -6.00 13.49
C GLN A 47 -4.36 -5.40 13.30
N LEU A 48 -4.74 -4.45 14.14
CA LEU A 48 -6.00 -3.73 14.00
C LEU A 48 -6.07 -3.01 12.66
N PHE A 49 -5.08 -2.17 12.33
CA PHE A 49 -5.01 -1.43 11.07
C PHE A 49 -5.06 -2.35 9.84
N MET A 50 -4.30 -3.44 9.86
CA MET A 50 -4.27 -4.43 8.78
C MET A 50 -5.60 -5.17 8.60
N LYS A 51 -6.51 -5.15 9.59
CA LYS A 51 -7.84 -5.76 9.52
C LYS A 51 -8.98 -4.79 9.25
N LEU A 52 -8.72 -3.48 9.25
CA LEU A 52 -9.74 -2.47 9.00
C LEU A 52 -10.43 -2.62 7.64
N ALA A 53 -11.69 -2.22 7.59
CA ALA A 53 -12.40 -2.03 6.33
C ALA A 53 -11.71 -0.92 5.50
N ILE A 54 -11.95 -0.93 4.19
CA ILE A 54 -11.33 0.06 3.28
C ILE A 54 -11.82 1.47 3.64
N GLU A 55 -13.07 1.60 4.03
CA GLU A 55 -13.74 2.84 4.42
C GLU A 55 -13.13 3.42 5.70
N ASP A 56 -12.87 2.57 6.70
CA ASP A 56 -12.24 2.98 7.96
C ASP A 56 -10.81 3.45 7.74
N ARG A 57 -10.05 2.78 6.86
CA ARG A 57 -8.71 3.24 6.46
C ARG A 57 -8.79 4.58 5.74
N GLU A 58 -9.72 4.74 4.81
CA GLU A 58 -9.89 6.01 4.10
C GLU A 58 -10.25 7.16 5.07
N ALA A 59 -11.12 6.91 6.04
CA ALA A 59 -11.44 7.86 7.11
C ALA A 59 -10.19 8.22 7.93
N PHE A 60 -9.41 7.22 8.35
CA PHE A 60 -8.16 7.41 9.08
C PHE A 60 -7.12 8.21 8.28
N TRP A 61 -6.95 7.93 6.98
CA TRP A 61 -6.10 8.72 6.09
C TRP A 61 -6.55 10.18 6.00
N LYS A 62 -7.85 10.41 5.74
CA LYS A 62 -8.44 11.74 5.64
C LYS A 62 -8.32 12.52 6.95
N TYR A 63 -8.55 11.88 8.09
CA TYR A 63 -8.44 12.48 9.41
C TYR A 63 -7.08 13.14 9.64
N HIS A 64 -5.99 12.41 9.34
CA HIS A 64 -4.63 12.91 9.51
C HIS A 64 -4.26 13.94 8.43
N LYS A 65 -4.63 13.70 7.17
CA LYS A 65 -4.41 14.67 6.07
C LYS A 65 -5.07 16.02 6.34
N ASN A 66 -6.31 16.04 6.86
CA ASN A 66 -7.04 17.26 7.21
C ASN A 66 -6.39 18.04 8.36
N ARG A 67 -5.53 17.40 9.16
CA ARG A 67 -4.71 18.02 10.21
C ARG A 67 -3.32 18.42 9.71
N GLY A 68 -3.12 18.47 8.40
CA GLY A 68 -1.86 18.86 7.78
C GLY A 68 -0.77 17.79 7.83
N LYS A 69 -1.08 16.56 8.28
CA LYS A 69 -0.10 15.46 8.27
C LYS A 69 0.09 14.95 6.84
N THR A 70 1.32 14.61 6.50
CA THR A 70 1.76 14.00 5.25
C THR A 70 2.23 12.57 5.51
N LEU A 71 2.40 11.74 4.47
CA LEU A 71 2.89 10.36 4.65
C LEU A 71 4.26 10.33 5.37
N GLY A 72 5.13 11.32 5.12
CA GLY A 72 6.47 11.39 5.71
C GLY A 72 6.49 11.64 7.23
N ASP A 73 5.42 12.21 7.79
CA ASP A 73 5.29 12.47 9.23
C ASP A 73 5.03 11.20 10.05
N TRP A 74 4.74 10.08 9.39
CA TRP A 74 4.37 8.84 10.04
C TRP A 74 5.61 7.99 10.28
N ALA A 75 5.67 7.20 11.35
CA ALA A 75 6.72 6.21 11.55
C ALA A 75 6.79 5.24 10.35
N TRP A 76 7.99 4.75 10.01
CA TRP A 76 8.21 3.99 8.79
C TRP A 76 7.38 2.70 8.75
N GLU A 77 7.10 2.12 9.92
CA GLU A 77 6.22 0.97 10.08
C GLU A 77 4.83 1.32 9.54
N TRP A 78 4.23 2.42 9.97
CA TRP A 78 2.91 2.81 9.48
C TRP A 78 2.91 3.05 7.97
N ARG A 79 3.96 3.65 7.41
CA ARG A 79 4.12 3.82 5.96
C ARG A 79 4.18 2.47 5.25
N LEU A 80 4.90 1.50 5.82
CA LEU A 80 4.92 0.13 5.32
C LEU A 80 3.54 -0.55 5.39
N ALA A 81 2.77 -0.33 6.47
CA ALA A 81 1.41 -0.85 6.59
C ALA A 81 0.51 -0.33 5.48
N TRP A 82 0.60 0.98 5.20
CA TRP A 82 -0.12 1.64 4.11
C TRP A 82 0.22 1.07 2.74
N VAL A 83 1.51 0.87 2.45
CA VAL A 83 1.95 0.22 1.21
C VAL A 83 1.27 -1.15 1.05
N ARG A 84 1.29 -1.98 2.10
CA ARG A 84 0.71 -3.33 2.06
C ARG A 84 -0.78 -3.34 1.75
N VAL A 85 -1.56 -2.50 2.44
CA VAL A 85 -3.02 -2.44 2.23
C VAL A 85 -3.37 -1.83 0.87
N CYS A 86 -2.50 -1.00 0.30
CA CYS A 86 -2.71 -0.38 -1.00
C CYS A 86 -2.45 -1.28 -2.21
N GLY A 87 -1.91 -2.49 -2.01
CA GLY A 87 -1.65 -3.43 -3.11
C GLY A 87 -2.89 -3.98 -3.81
N ARG A 88 -4.04 -4.00 -3.12
CA ARG A 88 -5.30 -4.56 -3.64
C ARG A 88 -6.42 -3.53 -3.73
N SER A 89 -6.13 -2.26 -3.44
CA SER A 89 -7.12 -1.19 -3.32
C SER A 89 -7.06 -0.25 -4.51
N GLU A 90 -8.16 -0.08 -5.23
CA GLU A 90 -8.25 0.87 -6.35
C GLU A 90 -8.45 2.32 -5.92
N ARG A 91 -8.51 2.59 -4.61
CA ARG A 91 -8.74 3.93 -4.09
C ARG A 91 -7.64 4.90 -4.55
N LEU A 92 -8.03 6.12 -4.92
CA LEU A 92 -7.13 7.14 -5.48
C LEU A 92 -5.92 7.44 -4.57
N TYR A 93 -6.13 7.52 -3.26
CA TYR A 93 -5.06 7.78 -2.30
C TYR A 93 -3.96 6.69 -2.31
N CYS A 94 -4.29 5.46 -2.71
CA CYS A 94 -3.30 4.38 -2.78
C CYS A 94 -2.32 4.58 -3.92
N GLY A 95 -2.71 5.24 -5.02
CA GLY A 95 -1.77 5.63 -6.07
C GLY A 95 -0.70 6.59 -5.52
N GLU A 96 -1.12 7.65 -4.81
CA GLU A 96 -0.21 8.62 -4.18
C GLU A 96 0.70 7.94 -3.15
N ILE A 97 0.15 7.09 -2.29
CA ILE A 97 0.93 6.38 -1.26
C ILE A 97 2.01 5.52 -1.90
N LEU A 98 1.67 4.70 -2.90
CA LEU A 98 2.64 3.81 -3.54
C LEU A 98 3.72 4.59 -4.28
N GLU A 99 3.34 5.65 -5.00
CA GLU A 99 4.29 6.54 -5.70
C GLU A 99 5.27 7.20 -4.74
N ARG A 100 4.78 7.83 -3.65
CA ARG A 100 5.65 8.45 -2.64
C ARG A 100 6.53 7.43 -1.93
N SER A 101 6.01 6.22 -1.69
CA SER A 101 6.72 5.17 -0.95
C SER A 101 7.92 4.60 -1.71
N LEU A 102 7.96 4.72 -3.05
CA LEU A 102 9.16 4.38 -3.84
C LEU A 102 10.37 5.26 -3.50
N GLN A 103 10.14 6.44 -2.92
CA GLN A 103 11.15 7.43 -2.52
C GLN A 103 11.26 7.55 -0.99
N ASP A 104 10.63 6.64 -0.22
CA ASP A 104 10.62 6.70 1.24
C ASP A 104 12.04 6.62 1.82
N PRO A 105 12.39 7.31 2.92
CA PRO A 105 13.71 7.19 3.56
C PRO A 105 14.05 5.76 4.00
N ALA A 106 13.05 4.95 4.39
CA ALA A 106 13.25 3.58 4.82
C ALA A 106 13.34 2.60 3.64
N VAL A 107 14.48 1.90 3.53
CA VAL A 107 14.75 0.89 2.48
C VAL A 107 13.63 -0.15 2.38
N VAL A 108 13.09 -0.58 3.52
CA VAL A 108 12.02 -1.59 3.59
C VAL A 108 10.71 -1.10 2.99
N VAL A 109 10.38 0.19 3.16
CA VAL A 109 9.18 0.81 2.57
C VAL A 109 9.34 0.90 1.05
N ARG A 110 10.51 1.32 0.56
CA ARG A 110 10.82 1.36 -0.89
C ARG A 110 10.71 -0.01 -1.54
N ALA A 111 11.30 -1.03 -0.92
CA ALA A 111 11.28 -2.40 -1.41
C ALA A 111 9.87 -2.99 -1.46
N GLU A 112 9.07 -2.75 -0.41
CA GLU A 112 7.68 -3.19 -0.38
C GLU A 112 6.85 -2.45 -1.44
N ALA A 113 7.04 -1.13 -1.59
CA ALA A 113 6.31 -0.34 -2.58
C ALA A 113 6.53 -0.85 -4.01
N ALA A 114 7.79 -1.15 -4.37
CA ALA A 114 8.12 -1.76 -5.65
C ALA A 114 7.40 -3.11 -5.84
N THR A 115 7.48 -3.98 -4.83
CA THR A 115 6.81 -5.30 -4.85
C THR A 115 5.30 -5.16 -5.03
N THR A 116 4.69 -4.26 -4.27
CA THR A 116 3.25 -4.01 -4.28
C THR A 116 2.77 -3.45 -5.61
N ILE A 117 3.51 -2.50 -6.22
CA ILE A 117 3.22 -1.99 -7.56
C ILE A 117 3.29 -3.12 -8.59
N GLY A 118 4.30 -3.99 -8.49
CA GLY A 118 4.45 -5.15 -9.36
C GLY A 118 3.24 -6.09 -9.32
N THR A 119 2.75 -6.42 -8.13
CA THR A 119 1.55 -7.25 -7.95
C THR A 119 0.28 -6.55 -8.40
N ARG A 120 0.12 -5.26 -8.09
CA ARG A 120 -1.10 -4.50 -8.44
C ARG A 120 -1.33 -4.44 -9.95
N PHE A 121 -0.27 -4.37 -10.74
CA PHE A 121 -0.33 -4.20 -12.19
C PHE A 121 0.17 -5.45 -12.94
N GLU A 122 0.17 -6.61 -12.30
CA GLU A 122 0.67 -7.85 -12.89
C GLU A 122 -0.05 -8.19 -14.22
N GLY A 123 0.74 -8.50 -15.26
CA GLY A 123 0.24 -8.85 -16.59
C GLY A 123 -0.40 -7.71 -17.39
N THR A 124 -0.48 -6.50 -16.85
CA THR A 124 -1.20 -5.38 -17.51
C THR A 124 -0.35 -4.56 -18.47
N GLY A 125 0.99 -4.61 -18.37
CA GLY A 125 1.87 -3.72 -19.12
C GLY A 125 1.70 -2.23 -18.79
N TYR A 126 1.19 -1.89 -17.58
CA TYR A 126 0.85 -0.51 -17.23
C TYR A 126 2.05 0.45 -17.24
N LYS A 127 2.12 1.27 -18.29
CA LYS A 127 3.26 2.17 -18.58
C LYS A 127 3.60 3.14 -17.45
N LYS A 128 2.60 3.73 -16.77
CA LYS A 128 2.87 4.69 -15.69
C LYS A 128 3.58 4.01 -14.51
N ALA A 129 3.19 2.79 -14.14
CA ALA A 129 3.91 2.04 -13.10
C ALA A 129 5.33 1.69 -13.54
N ALA A 130 5.54 1.37 -14.82
CA ALA A 130 6.88 1.14 -15.36
C ALA A 130 7.78 2.37 -15.20
N ASP A 131 7.29 3.54 -15.61
CA ASP A 131 8.06 4.78 -15.56
C ASP A 131 8.42 5.15 -14.10
N LEU A 132 7.50 4.91 -13.15
CA LEU A 132 7.77 5.04 -11.71
C LEU A 132 8.86 4.08 -11.22
N LEU A 133 8.80 2.81 -11.63
CA LEU A 133 9.79 1.79 -11.25
C LEU A 133 11.17 2.08 -11.84
N VAL A 134 11.25 2.59 -13.08
CA VAL A 134 12.50 3.03 -13.69
C VAL A 134 13.11 4.20 -12.90
N ALA A 135 12.31 5.21 -12.58
CA ALA A 135 12.77 6.34 -11.77
C ALA A 135 13.24 5.89 -10.38
N ALA A 136 12.54 4.95 -9.75
CA ALA A 136 12.95 4.35 -8.49
C ALA A 136 14.26 3.56 -8.62
N TYR A 137 14.47 2.81 -9.71
CA TYR A 137 15.70 2.04 -9.91
C TYR A 137 16.93 2.94 -9.93
N LEU A 138 16.81 4.08 -10.62
CA LEU A 138 17.88 5.05 -10.81
C LEU A 138 18.10 5.95 -9.58
N ASN A 139 17.25 5.87 -8.55
CA ASN A 139 17.43 6.66 -7.34
C ASN A 139 18.76 6.31 -6.63
N PRO A 140 19.66 7.28 -6.39
CA PRO A 140 20.90 7.05 -5.63
C PRO A 140 20.70 6.43 -4.24
N GLU A 141 19.59 6.73 -3.55
CA GLU A 141 19.25 6.16 -2.24
C GLU A 141 19.01 4.64 -2.28
N ASN A 142 18.77 4.08 -3.46
CA ASN A 142 18.72 2.64 -3.63
C ASN A 142 20.11 2.02 -3.78
N HIS A 143 21.19 2.79 -3.76
CA HIS A 143 22.55 2.28 -3.88
C HIS A 143 23.35 2.48 -2.58
N ARG A 144 24.29 1.58 -2.31
CA ARG A 144 25.29 1.76 -1.24
C ARG A 144 26.66 1.45 -1.80
N ASN A 145 27.59 2.41 -1.72
CA ASN A 145 28.92 2.30 -2.31
C ASN A 145 28.85 1.91 -3.80
N ARG A 146 27.93 2.54 -4.55
CA ARG A 146 27.62 2.26 -5.97
C ARG A 146 27.11 0.85 -6.27
N LYS A 147 26.85 0.02 -5.26
CA LYS A 147 26.26 -1.31 -5.43
C LYS A 147 24.74 -1.24 -5.25
N PRO A 148 23.97 -2.06 -5.98
CA PRO A 148 22.52 -2.13 -5.82
C PRO A 148 22.16 -2.62 -4.42
N LEU A 149 21.13 -2.03 -3.82
CA LEU A 149 20.49 -2.57 -2.63
C LEU A 149 19.40 -3.58 -3.03
N TRP A 150 18.78 -4.18 -2.02
CA TRP A 150 17.65 -5.08 -2.18
C TRP A 150 16.49 -4.48 -3.02
N VAL A 151 16.32 -3.15 -2.99
CA VAL A 151 15.24 -2.44 -3.69
C VAL A 151 15.33 -2.65 -5.20
N GLN A 152 16.52 -2.60 -5.81
CA GLN A 152 16.71 -2.81 -7.25
C GLN A 152 16.23 -4.19 -7.70
N PHE A 153 16.49 -5.23 -6.91
CA PHE A 153 16.03 -6.59 -7.21
C PHE A 153 14.50 -6.66 -7.18
N ARG A 154 13.86 -6.02 -6.20
CA ARG A 154 12.39 -5.92 -6.12
C ARG A 154 11.79 -5.12 -7.28
N ILE A 155 12.46 -4.05 -7.71
CA ILE A 155 12.04 -3.26 -8.86
C ILE A 155 12.10 -4.10 -10.14
N LEU A 156 13.18 -4.82 -10.39
CA LEU A 156 13.28 -5.72 -11.55
C LEU A 156 12.22 -6.82 -11.51
N GLU A 157 12.00 -7.44 -10.35
CA GLU A 157 10.93 -8.41 -10.16
C GLU A 157 9.55 -7.81 -10.49
N ALA A 158 9.28 -6.60 -10.02
CA ALA A 158 8.04 -5.87 -10.30
C ALA A 158 7.88 -5.56 -11.79
N MET A 159 8.92 -5.06 -12.47
CA MET A 159 8.90 -4.80 -13.90
C MET A 159 8.57 -6.07 -14.71
N LYS A 160 9.15 -7.22 -14.34
CA LYS A 160 8.82 -8.49 -14.96
C LYS A 160 7.35 -8.88 -14.72
N LYS A 161 6.85 -8.77 -13.49
CA LYS A 161 5.46 -9.10 -13.15
C LYS A 161 4.46 -8.26 -13.94
N ILE A 162 4.69 -6.95 -14.03
CA ILE A 162 3.83 -6.07 -14.83
C ILE A 162 3.84 -6.49 -16.31
N GLY A 163 5.00 -6.91 -16.81
CA GLY A 163 5.15 -7.43 -18.16
C GLY A 163 5.05 -6.36 -19.24
N GLY A 164 4.92 -6.79 -20.50
CA GLY A 164 4.96 -5.92 -21.67
C GLY A 164 6.37 -5.74 -22.24
N GLN A 165 6.48 -5.70 -23.57
CA GLN A 165 7.77 -5.74 -24.27
C GLN A 165 8.68 -4.55 -23.93
N ASP A 166 8.10 -3.34 -23.79
CA ASP A 166 8.84 -2.14 -23.40
C ASP A 166 9.46 -2.30 -22.00
N LEU A 167 8.69 -2.82 -21.04
CA LEU A 167 9.17 -3.05 -19.68
C LEU A 167 10.27 -4.10 -19.62
N MET A 168 10.13 -5.19 -20.39
CA MET A 168 11.16 -6.23 -20.48
C MET A 168 12.47 -5.68 -21.08
N THR A 169 12.35 -4.77 -22.07
CA THR A 169 13.49 -4.09 -22.68
C THR A 169 14.17 -3.16 -21.67
N LYS A 170 13.39 -2.29 -21.01
CA LYS A 170 13.88 -1.39 -19.96
C LYS A 170 14.52 -2.15 -18.80
N GLY A 171 13.88 -3.22 -18.32
CA GLY A 171 14.41 -4.08 -17.26
C GLY A 171 15.76 -4.71 -17.64
N THR A 172 15.91 -5.16 -18.88
CA THR A 172 17.19 -5.67 -19.41
C THR A 172 18.27 -4.57 -19.45
N MET A 173 17.92 -3.36 -19.89
CA MET A 173 18.85 -2.22 -19.92
C MET A 173 19.32 -1.83 -18.51
N LEU A 174 18.40 -1.72 -17.55
CA LEU A 174 18.71 -1.39 -16.16
C LEU A 174 19.56 -2.48 -15.51
N ALA A 175 19.21 -3.76 -15.68
CA ALA A 175 19.95 -4.87 -15.10
C ALA A 175 21.41 -4.96 -15.61
N ARG A 176 21.70 -4.50 -16.84
CA ARG A 176 23.07 -4.48 -17.38
C ARG A 176 24.01 -3.49 -16.69
N GLN A 177 23.50 -2.58 -15.86
CA GLN A 177 24.32 -1.57 -15.20
C GLN A 177 25.20 -2.16 -14.07
N ASP A 178 24.82 -3.30 -13.50
CA ASP A 178 25.59 -3.97 -12.46
C ASP A 178 25.56 -5.51 -12.67
N PRO A 179 26.70 -6.22 -12.51
CA PRO A 179 26.74 -7.67 -12.71
C PRO A 179 25.75 -8.47 -11.83
N ALA A 180 25.48 -8.01 -10.59
CA ALA A 180 24.59 -8.71 -9.67
C ALA A 180 23.12 -8.60 -10.11
N THR A 181 22.68 -7.42 -10.55
CA THR A 181 21.32 -7.23 -11.08
C THR A 181 21.16 -7.91 -12.43
N LEU A 182 22.18 -7.94 -13.28
CA LEU A 182 22.18 -8.70 -14.52
C LEU A 182 22.02 -10.20 -14.28
N SER A 183 22.83 -10.78 -13.38
CA SER A 183 22.75 -12.19 -13.03
C SER A 183 21.38 -12.55 -12.46
N TYR A 184 20.81 -11.68 -11.61
CA TYR A 184 19.47 -11.87 -11.07
C TYR A 184 18.40 -11.82 -12.18
N TRP A 185 18.47 -10.84 -13.07
CA TRP A 185 17.53 -10.70 -14.19
C TRP A 185 17.53 -11.91 -15.12
N LYS A 186 18.72 -12.46 -15.41
CA LYS A 186 18.86 -13.71 -16.18
C LYS A 186 18.15 -14.87 -15.51
N LYS A 187 18.44 -15.10 -14.21
CA LYS A 187 17.77 -16.13 -13.41
C LYS A 187 16.26 -15.95 -13.40
N LEU A 188 15.79 -14.71 -13.21
CA LEU A 188 14.38 -14.37 -13.18
C LEU A 188 13.69 -14.70 -14.52
N ASN A 189 14.40 -14.55 -15.65
CA ASN A 189 13.88 -14.80 -17.00
C ASN A 189 14.22 -16.17 -17.59
N LYS A 190 14.96 -17.02 -16.87
CA LYS A 190 15.41 -18.34 -17.34
C LYS A 190 16.21 -18.26 -18.65
N ILE A 191 17.11 -17.27 -18.74
CA ILE A 191 18.04 -17.05 -19.86
C ILE A 191 19.50 -17.12 -19.41
#